data_AF-A0A6G3XYU7-F1
#
_entry.id   AF-A0A6G3XYU7-F1
#
_cell.length_a   1.000
_cell.length_b   1.000
_cell.length_c   1.000
_cell.angle_alpha   90.00
_cell.angle_beta   90.00
_cell.angle_gamma   90.00
#
_symmetry.space_group_name_H-M   'P 1'
#
loop_
_entity.id
_entity.type
_entity.pdbx_description
1 polymer ?
#
loop_
_entity_poly.entity_id
_entity_poly.type
_entity_poly.pdbx_seq_one_letter_code
_entity_poly.pdbx_strand_id
1 'polypeptide(L)'
;PSLGEEGVQTCTLRDLVAEGAAAGIENDPEVARLKASAELVAVVEPAVRFYEEPPSEGVRVETHWSDIWLSAADWASAFGAADPGTPHNEARDQIWEELLTILVDKHDGDAPEEQLRASLRRNRELFALLDRAWPLIEAADLVGDLWSVPAYLRKCAPWLTSEEVGRLQRPDAHAWTVSDLPLLDAARQRLGDPEASRRRRRHEAAAAAEREQMDRVVESLLADETLADADADGEGALVMLRGADLRESLATADRPSGVEPDLLAGPFAHIVVDEAQE
;
A
#
# COMPACT_ATOMS: atom_id res chain seq x y z
N PRO A 1 -28.17 -4.46 -19.75
CA PRO A 1 -27.87 -4.17 -21.18
C PRO A 1 -26.51 -4.74 -21.54
N SER A 2 -26.43 -5.59 -22.58
CA SER A 2 -25.21 -6.27 -23.02
C SER A 2 -24.18 -5.27 -23.57
N LEU A 3 -23.44 -4.64 -22.67
CA LEU A 3 -22.14 -4.01 -22.95
C LEU A 3 -21.15 -5.17 -23.02
N GLY A 4 -20.34 -5.25 -24.07
CA GLY A 4 -19.47 -6.40 -24.35
C GLY A 4 -18.29 -6.54 -23.38
N GLU A 5 -18.58 -6.68 -22.09
CA GLU A 5 -17.65 -6.71 -20.97
C GLU A 5 -17.47 -8.14 -20.46
N GLU A 6 -16.25 -8.47 -20.07
CA GLU A 6 -15.87 -9.76 -19.48
C GLU A 6 -16.42 -9.85 -18.04
N GLY A 7 -17.72 -10.09 -17.91
CA GLY A 7 -18.40 -10.35 -16.63
C GLY A 7 -18.97 -9.11 -15.92
N VAL A 8 -20.00 -9.33 -15.10
CA VAL A 8 -20.63 -8.32 -14.24
C VAL A 8 -20.42 -8.76 -12.80
N GLN A 9 -19.87 -7.88 -11.96
CA GLN A 9 -19.82 -8.06 -10.52
C GLN A 9 -21.00 -7.33 -9.87
N THR A 10 -21.72 -8.02 -9.00
CA THR A 10 -22.83 -7.43 -8.21
C THR A 10 -22.50 -7.56 -6.73
N CYS A 11 -22.54 -6.45 -6.02
CA CYS A 11 -22.31 -6.40 -4.58
C CYS A 11 -23.27 -5.38 -3.96
N THR A 12 -23.58 -5.54 -2.67
CA THR A 12 -24.25 -4.48 -1.90
C THR A 12 -23.21 -3.52 -1.32
N LEU A 13 -23.62 -2.33 -0.90
CA LEU A 13 -22.70 -1.39 -0.21
C LEU A 13 -22.04 -1.99 1.03
N ARG A 14 -22.67 -3.00 1.66
CA ARG A 14 -22.08 -3.71 2.80
C ARG A 14 -20.96 -4.64 2.38
N ASP A 15 -21.00 -5.17 1.17
CA ASP A 15 -20.01 -6.14 0.68
C ASP A 15 -18.72 -5.46 0.20
N LEU A 16 -18.70 -4.12 0.10
CA LEU A 16 -17.51 -3.33 -0.25
C LEU A 16 -16.43 -3.36 0.84
N VAL A 17 -16.81 -3.70 2.07
CA VAL A 17 -15.90 -3.69 3.23
C VAL A 17 -16.02 -5.02 3.96
N ALA A 18 -14.89 -5.61 4.38
CA ALA A 18 -14.85 -6.98 4.90
C ALA A 18 -15.70 -7.17 6.18
N GLU A 19 -15.83 -6.11 6.97
CA GLU A 19 -16.61 -6.07 8.21
C GLU A 19 -18.11 -5.99 7.95
N GLY A 20 -18.54 -5.64 6.73
CA GLY A 20 -19.95 -5.39 6.43
C GLY A 20 -20.86 -6.61 6.56
N ALA A 21 -20.33 -7.83 6.36
CA ALA A 21 -21.07 -9.07 6.56
C ALA A 21 -21.47 -9.30 8.05
N ALA A 22 -20.64 -8.83 8.98
CA ALA A 22 -20.88 -8.93 10.43
C ALA A 22 -21.47 -7.66 11.03
N ALA A 23 -21.56 -6.56 10.27
CA ALA A 23 -21.97 -5.26 10.76
C ALA A 23 -23.44 -5.26 11.21
N GLY A 24 -23.65 -4.89 12.47
CA GLY A 24 -24.97 -4.75 13.06
C GLY A 24 -25.68 -3.46 12.65
N ILE A 25 -26.94 -3.32 13.06
CA ILE A 25 -27.68 -2.07 12.89
C ILE A 25 -27.28 -1.10 14.02
N GLU A 26 -27.00 0.15 13.67
CA GLU A 26 -26.82 1.22 14.64
C GLU A 26 -28.18 1.57 15.27
N ASN A 27 -28.29 1.42 16.59
CA ASN A 27 -29.56 1.60 17.30
C ASN A 27 -29.75 3.02 17.81
N ASP A 28 -28.67 3.81 17.94
CA ASP A 28 -28.75 5.21 18.32
C ASP A 28 -28.89 6.09 17.05
N PRO A 29 -30.05 6.74 16.84
CA PRO A 29 -30.27 7.56 15.64
C PRO A 29 -29.35 8.79 15.58
N GLU A 30 -28.90 9.32 16.71
CA GLU A 30 -27.97 10.45 16.72
C GLU A 30 -26.55 10.00 16.33
N VAL A 31 -26.12 8.81 16.78
CA VAL A 31 -24.85 8.20 16.34
C VAL A 31 -24.89 7.93 14.84
N ALA A 32 -25.97 7.34 14.34
CA ALA A 32 -26.15 7.10 12.90
C ALA A 32 -26.10 8.41 12.10
N ARG A 33 -26.76 9.47 12.59
CA ARG A 33 -26.75 10.81 11.97
C ARG A 33 -25.34 11.41 11.93
N LEU A 34 -24.59 11.32 13.02
CA LEU A 34 -23.21 11.82 13.08
C LEU A 34 -22.31 11.08 12.09
N LYS A 35 -22.38 9.74 12.08
CA LYS A 35 -21.57 8.89 11.19
C LYS A 35 -21.93 9.02 9.71
N ALA A 36 -23.16 9.38 9.39
CA ALA A 36 -23.59 9.64 8.02
C ALA A 36 -23.05 10.97 7.44
N SER A 37 -22.37 11.81 8.23
CA SER A 37 -21.84 13.08 7.76
C SER A 37 -20.48 12.92 7.07
N ALA A 38 -20.29 13.63 5.95
CA ALA A 38 -19.00 13.69 5.25
C ALA A 38 -17.90 14.31 6.13
N GLU A 39 -18.27 15.21 7.04
CA GLU A 39 -17.34 15.79 8.02
C GLU A 39 -16.76 14.70 8.93
N LEU A 40 -17.56 13.74 9.40
CA LEU A 40 -17.05 12.66 10.24
C LEU A 40 -16.15 11.68 9.46
N VAL A 41 -16.46 11.41 8.18
CA VAL A 41 -15.55 10.62 7.32
C VAL A 41 -14.20 11.34 7.15
N ALA A 42 -14.20 12.67 7.05
CA ALA A 42 -12.98 13.47 6.93
C ALA A 42 -12.07 13.41 8.18
N VAL A 43 -12.51 12.80 9.29
CA VAL A 43 -11.69 12.54 10.49
C VAL A 43 -10.58 11.53 10.23
N VAL A 44 -10.73 10.67 9.21
CA VAL A 44 -9.70 9.69 8.83
C VAL A 44 -8.38 10.37 8.46
N GLU A 45 -8.41 11.49 7.73
CA GLU A 45 -7.19 12.20 7.32
C GLU A 45 -6.34 12.68 8.51
N PRO A 46 -6.87 13.46 9.48
CA PRO A 46 -6.10 13.84 10.67
C PRO A 46 -5.79 12.65 11.58
N ALA A 47 -6.59 11.58 11.56
CA ALA A 47 -6.29 10.34 12.29
C ALA A 47 -5.02 9.67 11.74
N VAL A 48 -4.90 9.54 10.42
CA VAL A 48 -3.69 8.99 9.79
C VAL A 48 -2.50 9.92 9.94
N ARG A 49 -2.67 11.23 9.73
CA ARG A 49 -1.58 12.21 9.90
C ARG A 49 -0.95 12.21 11.28
N PHE A 50 -1.68 11.80 12.32
CA PHE A 50 -1.13 11.64 13.66
C PHE A 50 0.08 10.68 13.69
N TYR A 51 0.05 9.65 12.85
CA TYR A 51 1.10 8.64 12.73
C TYR A 51 2.18 9.01 11.69
N GLU A 52 2.02 10.13 10.99
CA GLU A 52 2.95 10.64 9.97
C GLU A 52 3.85 11.76 10.52
N GLU A 53 3.88 11.95 11.86
CA GLU A 53 4.73 12.94 12.52
C GLU A 53 6.17 12.38 12.68
N PRO A 54 7.20 13.01 12.08
CA PRO A 54 8.57 12.51 12.15
C PRO A 54 9.17 12.67 13.57
N PRO A 55 10.14 11.80 13.95
CA PRO A 55 10.88 11.97 15.20
C PRO A 55 11.53 13.35 15.32
N SER A 56 11.36 13.98 16.49
CA SER A 56 11.94 15.30 16.80
C SER A 56 13.37 15.23 17.33
N GLU A 57 13.84 14.04 17.69
CA GLU A 57 15.20 13.79 18.20
C GLU A 57 16.02 13.00 17.18
N GLY A 58 17.29 13.37 17.06
CA GLY A 58 18.24 12.62 16.26
C GLY A 58 18.73 11.36 16.97
N VAL A 59 19.13 10.37 16.20
CA VAL A 59 19.63 9.08 16.69
C VAL A 59 20.93 8.71 15.99
N ARG A 60 21.78 7.95 16.69
CA ARG A 60 22.99 7.40 16.12
C ARG A 60 22.69 6.04 15.52
N VAL A 61 23.02 5.85 14.26
CA VAL A 61 22.90 4.59 13.54
C VAL A 61 24.27 3.95 13.48
N GLU A 62 24.47 2.88 14.23
CA GLU A 62 25.72 2.12 14.23
C GLU A 62 25.82 1.28 12.94
N THR A 63 26.99 1.30 12.30
CA THR A 63 27.29 0.44 11.14
C THR A 63 28.62 -0.27 11.34
N HIS A 64 28.94 -1.22 10.47
CA HIS A 64 30.21 -1.95 10.52
C HIS A 64 31.44 -1.04 10.29
N TRP A 65 31.26 0.12 9.67
CA TRP A 65 32.36 1.02 9.29
C TRP A 65 32.42 2.27 10.17
N SER A 66 31.26 2.90 10.41
CA SER A 66 31.17 4.09 11.23
C SER A 66 29.78 4.28 11.82
N ASP A 67 29.71 5.08 12.86
CA ASP A 67 28.43 5.58 13.35
C ASP A 67 27.99 6.76 12.49
N ILE A 68 26.72 6.77 12.08
CA ILE A 68 26.12 7.83 11.27
C ILE A 68 25.06 8.53 12.10
N TRP A 69 25.10 9.87 12.17
CA TRP A 69 24.08 10.64 12.88
C TRP A 69 22.87 10.88 11.99
N LEU A 70 21.70 10.39 12.39
CA LEU A 70 20.42 10.64 11.73
C LEU A 70 19.67 11.71 12.53
N SER A 71 19.62 12.94 12.00
CA SER A 71 19.01 14.08 12.67
C SER A 71 17.49 14.14 12.48
N ALA A 72 16.81 14.99 13.26
CA ALA A 72 15.38 15.24 13.08
C ALA A 72 15.05 15.83 11.69
N ALA A 73 15.97 16.60 11.09
CA ALA A 73 15.80 17.14 9.75
C ALA A 73 15.89 16.03 8.68
N ASP A 74 16.75 15.03 8.90
CA ASP A 74 16.86 13.87 8.01
C ASP A 74 15.58 13.02 8.07
N TRP A 75 15.03 12.81 9.27
CA TRP A 75 13.72 12.16 9.44
C TRP A 75 12.61 12.91 8.70
N ALA A 76 12.54 14.23 8.86
CA ALA A 76 11.55 15.05 8.17
C ALA A 76 11.72 15.00 6.64
N SER A 77 12.96 14.99 6.14
CA SER A 77 13.26 14.82 4.71
C SER A 77 12.77 13.46 4.21
N ALA A 78 13.09 12.39 4.93
CA ALA A 78 12.67 11.03 4.57
C ALA A 78 11.15 10.87 4.56
N PHE A 79 10.46 11.43 5.55
CA PHE A 79 8.99 11.40 5.63
C PHE A 79 8.33 12.20 4.51
N GLY A 80 8.99 13.27 4.04
CA GLY A 80 8.54 14.09 2.92
C GLY A 80 8.84 13.49 1.53
N ALA A 81 9.52 12.35 1.45
CA ALA A 81 9.85 11.71 0.18
C ALA A 81 8.67 10.96 -0.46
N ALA A 82 7.63 10.68 0.33
CA ALA A 82 6.44 9.99 -0.18
C ALA A 82 5.71 10.84 -1.23
N ASP A 83 5.42 10.26 -2.40
CA ASP A 83 4.68 10.95 -3.46
C ASP A 83 3.29 11.41 -2.96
N PRO A 84 2.81 12.60 -3.38
CA PRO A 84 1.48 13.06 -3.01
C PRO A 84 0.38 12.04 -3.38
N GLY A 85 -0.42 11.65 -2.39
CA GLY A 85 -1.50 10.67 -2.57
C GLY A 85 -1.07 9.22 -2.36
N THR A 86 0.20 8.95 -2.05
CA THR A 86 0.64 7.61 -1.64
C THR A 86 -0.06 7.21 -0.33
N PRO A 87 -0.67 6.01 -0.26
CA PRO A 87 -1.26 5.53 0.99
C PRO A 87 -0.22 5.35 2.10
N HIS A 88 -0.63 5.51 3.35
CA HIS A 88 0.28 5.52 4.52
C HIS A 88 1.19 4.29 4.59
N ASN A 89 0.61 3.09 4.50
CA ASN A 89 1.36 1.84 4.61
C ASN A 89 2.31 1.64 3.43
N GLU A 90 1.96 2.16 2.26
CA GLU A 90 2.76 2.04 1.04
C GLU A 90 3.92 3.04 1.00
N ALA A 91 3.71 4.24 1.55
CA ALA A 91 4.74 5.28 1.68
C ALA A 91 5.95 4.78 2.48
N ARG A 92 5.76 3.81 3.37
CA ARG A 92 6.82 3.23 4.20
C ARG A 92 8.01 2.70 3.40
N ASP A 93 7.80 2.12 2.21
CA ASP A 93 8.91 1.65 1.37
C ASP A 93 9.73 2.82 0.80
N GLN A 94 9.06 3.90 0.38
CA GLN A 94 9.72 5.10 -0.16
C GLN A 94 10.53 5.78 0.93
N ILE A 95 9.94 5.93 2.12
CA ILE A 95 10.60 6.49 3.31
C ILE A 95 11.82 5.64 3.69
N TRP A 96 11.71 4.31 3.63
CA TRP A 96 12.83 3.42 3.91
C TRP A 96 13.98 3.61 2.92
N GLU A 97 13.70 3.62 1.62
CA GLU A 97 14.74 3.81 0.62
C GLU A 97 15.38 5.20 0.69
N GLU A 98 14.62 6.24 1.05
CA GLU A 98 15.16 7.58 1.28
C GLU A 98 16.04 7.66 2.52
N LEU A 99 15.65 7.03 3.64
CA LEU A 99 16.50 6.94 4.83
C LEU A 99 17.84 6.28 4.51
N LEU A 100 17.84 5.21 3.70
CA LEU A 100 19.07 4.56 3.26
C LEU A 100 19.93 5.49 2.40
N THR A 101 19.33 6.25 1.49
CA THR A 101 20.03 7.24 0.66
C THR A 101 20.68 8.32 1.52
N ILE A 102 19.93 8.92 2.45
CA ILE A 102 20.47 9.94 3.37
C ILE A 102 21.62 9.39 4.20
N LEU A 103 21.50 8.15 4.72
CA LEU A 103 22.56 7.55 5.53
C LEU A 103 23.81 7.25 4.70
N VAL A 104 23.65 6.80 3.45
CA VAL A 104 24.76 6.58 2.53
C VAL A 104 25.47 7.91 2.20
N ASP A 105 24.71 8.95 1.87
CA ASP A 105 25.26 10.27 1.51
C ASP A 105 26.02 10.93 2.67
N LYS A 106 25.63 10.61 3.92
CA LYS A 106 26.28 11.13 5.14
C LYS A 106 27.46 10.27 5.62
N HIS A 107 27.75 9.17 4.95
CA HIS A 107 28.87 8.32 5.33
C HIS A 107 30.18 8.88 4.78
N ASP A 108 31.02 9.41 5.67
CA ASP A 108 32.33 9.96 5.32
C ASP A 108 33.48 8.91 5.31
N GLY A 109 33.16 7.61 5.33
CA GLY A 109 34.13 6.52 5.37
C GLY A 109 34.47 5.91 4.00
N ASP A 110 35.50 5.07 3.96
CA ASP A 110 35.99 4.41 2.73
C ASP A 110 35.14 3.21 2.28
N ALA A 111 33.95 2.99 2.87
CA ALA A 111 33.11 1.85 2.55
C ALA A 111 32.52 2.00 1.13
N PRO A 112 32.55 0.94 0.29
CA PRO A 112 31.82 0.96 -0.97
C PRO A 112 30.31 1.15 -0.72
N GLU A 113 29.70 2.10 -1.44
CA GLU A 113 28.29 2.50 -1.28
C GLU A 113 27.33 1.30 -1.27
N GLU A 114 27.48 0.37 -2.23
CA GLU A 114 26.62 -0.80 -2.33
C GLU A 114 26.71 -1.71 -1.08
N GLN A 115 27.90 -1.85 -0.50
CA GLN A 115 28.12 -2.65 0.70
C GLN A 115 27.51 -1.98 1.92
N LEU A 116 27.67 -0.65 2.03
CA LEU A 116 27.04 0.14 3.08
C LEU A 116 25.52 0.03 3.02
N ARG A 117 24.92 0.25 1.85
CA ARG A 117 23.47 0.16 1.64
C ARG A 117 22.96 -1.25 1.99
N ALA A 118 23.68 -2.30 1.59
CA ALA A 118 23.32 -3.68 1.94
C ALA A 118 23.41 -3.97 3.45
N SER A 119 24.39 -3.39 4.15
CA SER A 119 24.52 -3.49 5.61
C SER A 119 23.38 -2.76 6.32
N LEU A 120 23.07 -1.53 5.90
CA LEU A 120 21.99 -0.72 6.47
C LEU A 120 20.62 -1.40 6.30
N ARG A 121 20.37 -2.02 5.14
CA ARG A 121 19.16 -2.84 4.91
C ARG A 121 18.98 -4.00 5.89
N ARG A 122 20.08 -4.51 6.46
CA ARG A 122 20.08 -5.61 7.44
C ARG A 122 20.17 -5.11 8.88
N ASN A 123 20.27 -3.79 9.10
CA ASN A 123 20.34 -3.20 10.43
C ASN A 123 18.96 -3.25 11.11
N ARG A 124 18.85 -4.13 12.11
CA ARG A 124 17.61 -4.35 12.86
C ARG A 124 17.22 -3.15 13.72
N GLU A 125 18.18 -2.41 14.24
CA GLU A 125 17.92 -1.24 15.09
C GLU A 125 17.36 -0.09 14.25
N LEU A 126 17.94 0.14 13.06
CA LEU A 126 17.42 1.11 12.10
C LEU A 126 16.01 0.75 11.65
N PHE A 127 15.75 -0.54 11.36
CA PHE A 127 14.40 -0.98 11.02
C PHE A 127 13.41 -0.81 12.18
N ALA A 128 13.82 -1.09 13.42
CA ALA A 128 12.99 -0.89 14.62
C ALA A 128 12.76 0.60 14.95
N LEU A 129 13.66 1.49 14.51
CA LEU A 129 13.43 2.93 14.57
C LEU A 129 12.35 3.34 13.57
N LEU A 130 12.44 2.88 12.31
CA LEU A 130 11.40 3.13 11.31
C LEU A 130 10.05 2.55 11.77
N ASP A 131 10.02 1.34 12.31
CA ASP A 131 8.78 0.68 12.72
C ASP A 131 8.02 1.44 13.81
N ARG A 132 8.76 2.09 14.71
CA ARG A 132 8.18 2.95 15.75
C ARG A 132 7.78 4.32 15.21
N ALA A 133 8.52 4.85 14.24
CA ALA A 133 8.30 6.17 13.68
C ALA A 133 7.19 6.19 12.61
N TRP A 134 6.97 5.07 11.91
CA TRP A 134 5.98 4.90 10.85
C TRP A 134 5.35 3.49 10.94
N PRO A 135 4.46 3.25 11.92
CA PRO A 135 3.85 1.94 12.13
C PRO A 135 3.00 1.52 10.93
N LEU A 136 2.88 0.21 10.69
CA LEU A 136 1.84 -0.31 9.79
C LEU A 136 0.52 -0.33 10.55
N ILE A 137 -0.53 0.22 9.94
CA ILE A 137 -1.82 0.42 10.61
C ILE A 137 -2.90 -0.28 9.80
N GLU A 138 -3.73 -1.05 10.49
CA GLU A 138 -4.95 -1.63 9.94
C GLU A 138 -6.10 -0.63 10.07
N ALA A 139 -6.96 -0.56 9.05
CA ALA A 139 -8.10 0.38 9.04
C ALA A 139 -9.09 0.14 10.18
N ALA A 140 -9.31 -1.13 10.53
CA ALA A 140 -10.18 -1.50 11.66
C ALA A 140 -9.63 -0.97 13.00
N ASP A 141 -8.30 -1.06 13.20
CA ASP A 141 -7.66 -0.56 14.42
C ASP A 141 -7.72 0.96 14.49
N LEU A 142 -7.43 1.67 13.39
CA LEU A 142 -7.50 3.13 13.32
C LEU A 142 -8.91 3.65 13.69
N VAL A 143 -9.94 3.06 13.07
CA VAL A 143 -11.33 3.45 13.33
C VAL A 143 -11.76 2.99 14.73
N GLY A 144 -11.28 1.85 15.21
CA GLY A 144 -11.51 1.37 16.56
C GLY A 144 -10.96 2.33 17.63
N ASP A 145 -9.79 2.92 17.40
CA ASP A 145 -9.19 3.92 18.29
C ASP A 145 -10.04 5.19 18.39
N LEU A 146 -10.69 5.63 17.30
CA LEU A 146 -11.63 6.77 17.32
C LEU A 146 -12.82 6.53 18.25
N TRP A 147 -13.27 5.28 18.36
CA TRP A 147 -14.43 4.90 19.18
C TRP A 147 -14.08 4.45 20.61
N SER A 148 -12.80 4.30 20.93
CA SER A 148 -12.34 3.86 22.25
C SER A 148 -11.54 4.93 23.00
N VAL A 149 -10.90 5.87 22.29
CA VAL A 149 -10.06 6.92 22.87
C VAL A 149 -10.68 8.30 22.64
N PRO A 150 -11.41 8.87 23.63
CA PRO A 150 -12.10 10.16 23.47
C PRO A 150 -11.16 11.33 23.17
N ALA A 151 -9.93 11.28 23.68
CA ALA A 151 -8.92 12.30 23.41
C ALA A 151 -8.43 12.28 21.97
N TYR A 152 -8.34 11.09 21.37
CA TYR A 152 -7.93 10.91 19.98
C TYR A 152 -9.01 11.42 19.04
N LEU A 153 -10.27 11.02 19.25
CA LEU A 153 -11.40 11.54 18.47
C LEU A 153 -11.49 13.07 18.54
N ARG A 154 -11.30 13.69 19.71
CA ARG A 154 -11.28 15.16 19.82
C ARG A 154 -10.12 15.83 19.07
N LYS A 155 -8.95 15.19 19.00
CA LYS A 155 -7.81 15.71 18.23
C LYS A 155 -8.15 15.70 16.73
N CYS A 156 -8.78 14.65 16.25
CA CYS A 156 -9.10 14.46 14.83
C CYS A 156 -10.40 15.17 14.40
N ALA A 157 -11.34 15.37 15.32
CA ALA A 157 -12.65 15.99 15.09
C ALA A 157 -12.92 17.14 16.09
N PRO A 158 -12.15 18.24 16.05
CA PRO A 158 -12.24 19.32 17.03
C PRO A 158 -13.59 20.08 17.02
N TRP A 159 -14.41 19.90 15.98
CA TRP A 159 -15.75 20.49 15.89
C TRP A 159 -16.82 19.73 16.67
N LEU A 160 -16.55 18.47 17.06
CA LEU A 160 -17.49 17.70 17.87
C LEU A 160 -17.55 18.23 19.30
N THR A 161 -18.77 18.32 19.82
CA THR A 161 -18.98 18.62 21.24
C THR A 161 -18.53 17.44 22.11
N SER A 162 -18.27 17.71 23.40
CA SER A 162 -17.91 16.63 24.34
C SER A 162 -19.03 15.60 24.52
N GLU A 163 -20.30 15.99 24.33
CA GLU A 163 -21.44 15.07 24.37
C GLU A 163 -21.44 14.15 23.14
N GLU A 164 -21.27 14.70 21.94
CA GLU A 164 -21.20 13.91 20.70
C GLU A 164 -20.02 12.93 20.71
N VAL A 165 -18.84 13.38 21.16
CA VAL A 165 -17.68 12.50 21.36
C VAL A 165 -18.04 11.35 22.29
N GLY A 166 -18.65 11.65 23.44
CA GLY A 166 -19.05 10.65 24.42
C GLY A 166 -20.06 9.63 23.89
N ARG A 167 -21.00 10.06 23.03
CA ARG A 167 -21.98 9.18 22.37
C ARG A 167 -21.34 8.27 21.32
N LEU A 168 -20.30 8.74 20.64
CA LEU A 168 -19.55 7.93 19.66
C LEU A 168 -18.61 6.91 20.33
N GLN A 169 -18.38 7.00 21.64
CA GLN A 169 -17.55 6.02 22.35
C GLN A 169 -18.32 4.73 22.65
N ARG A 170 -17.64 3.60 22.53
CA ARG A 170 -18.21 2.28 22.85
C ARG A 170 -17.24 1.38 23.62
N PRO A 171 -17.75 0.45 24.46
CA PRO A 171 -16.91 -0.50 25.19
C PRO A 171 -16.20 -1.50 24.28
N ASP A 172 -16.88 -1.98 23.23
CA ASP A 172 -16.28 -2.84 22.21
C ASP A 172 -16.09 -2.03 20.93
N ALA A 173 -14.85 -1.61 20.70
CA ALA A 173 -14.47 -0.80 19.54
C ALA A 173 -14.68 -1.51 18.20
N HIS A 174 -14.81 -2.84 18.17
CA HIS A 174 -14.95 -3.66 16.97
C HIS A 174 -16.37 -4.20 16.77
N ALA A 175 -17.32 -3.79 17.61
CA ALA A 175 -18.75 -4.06 17.39
C ALA A 175 -19.29 -3.18 16.26
N TRP A 176 -18.84 -3.47 15.02
CA TRP A 176 -19.10 -2.68 13.83
C TRP A 176 -20.59 -2.57 13.53
N THR A 177 -21.02 -1.37 13.16
CA THR A 177 -22.35 -1.12 12.63
C THR A 177 -22.28 -0.72 11.17
N VAL A 178 -23.40 -0.80 10.45
CA VAL A 178 -23.50 -0.34 9.07
C VAL A 178 -23.06 1.12 8.91
N SER A 179 -23.27 1.94 9.95
CA SER A 179 -22.83 3.34 9.98
C SER A 179 -21.31 3.52 10.08
N ASP A 180 -20.56 2.49 10.46
CA ASP A 180 -19.08 2.54 10.53
C ASP A 180 -18.42 2.24 9.17
N LEU A 181 -19.14 1.54 8.27
CA LEU A 181 -18.57 1.05 7.01
C LEU A 181 -17.95 2.16 6.14
N PRO A 182 -18.57 3.35 5.98
CA PRO A 182 -17.95 4.43 5.22
C PRO A 182 -16.62 4.93 5.81
N LEU A 183 -16.47 4.91 7.14
CA LEU A 183 -15.22 5.31 7.79
C LEU A 183 -14.14 4.25 7.63
N LEU A 184 -14.52 2.97 7.71
CA LEU A 184 -13.60 1.84 7.45
C LEU A 184 -13.10 1.85 6.01
N ASP A 185 -13.99 2.10 5.05
CA ASP A 185 -13.63 2.22 3.64
C ASP A 185 -12.66 3.37 3.39
N ALA A 186 -12.98 4.58 3.89
CA ALA A 186 -12.10 5.73 3.79
C ALA A 186 -10.74 5.49 4.47
N ALA A 187 -10.72 4.81 5.62
CA ALA A 187 -9.49 4.43 6.32
C ALA A 187 -8.65 3.46 5.49
N ARG A 188 -9.26 2.45 4.85
CA ARG A 188 -8.55 1.52 3.95
C ARG A 188 -7.97 2.24 2.75
N GLN A 189 -8.72 3.15 2.15
CA GLN A 189 -8.23 3.94 1.02
C GLN A 189 -7.03 4.79 1.43
N ARG A 190 -7.07 5.44 2.60
CA ARG A 190 -5.98 6.32 3.05
C ARG A 190 -4.76 5.57 3.58
N LEU A 191 -4.97 4.43 4.22
CA LEU A 191 -3.89 3.59 4.74
C LEU A 191 -3.25 2.73 3.65
N GLY A 192 -4.03 2.30 2.67
CA GLY A 192 -3.61 1.33 1.67
C GLY A 192 -3.36 -0.04 2.29
N ASP A 193 -2.75 -0.92 1.51
CA ASP A 193 -2.56 -2.31 1.93
C ASP A 193 -1.17 -2.54 2.57
N PRO A 194 -1.10 -3.01 3.82
CA PRO A 194 0.15 -3.24 4.54
C PRO A 194 1.03 -4.33 3.92
N GLU A 195 0.45 -5.26 3.17
CA GLU A 195 1.16 -6.27 2.40
C GLU A 195 1.43 -5.87 0.95
N ALA A 196 0.95 -4.72 0.46
CA ALA A 196 1.16 -4.26 -0.91
C ALA A 196 2.64 -4.33 -1.31
N SER A 197 3.50 -3.82 -0.44
CA SER A 197 4.95 -3.89 -0.55
C SER A 197 5.49 -5.30 -0.75
N ARG A 198 5.06 -6.25 0.09
CA ARG A 198 5.48 -7.66 0.02
C ARG A 198 4.95 -8.33 -1.23
N ARG A 199 3.74 -8.00 -1.67
CA ARG A 199 3.16 -8.52 -2.91
C ARG A 199 3.88 -7.97 -4.13
N ARG A 200 4.14 -6.65 -4.19
CA ARG A 200 4.95 -6.00 -5.24
C ARG A 200 6.31 -6.66 -5.36
N ARG A 201 7.08 -6.79 -4.26
CA ARG A 201 8.39 -7.46 -4.29
C ARG A 201 8.31 -8.91 -4.76
N ARG A 202 7.28 -9.67 -4.37
CA ARG A 202 7.06 -11.03 -4.85
C ARG A 202 6.75 -11.07 -6.35
N HIS A 203 5.92 -10.15 -6.84
CA HIS A 203 5.61 -10.02 -8.26
C HIS A 203 6.83 -9.58 -9.08
N GLU A 204 7.58 -8.58 -8.62
CA GLU A 204 8.79 -8.12 -9.30
C GLU A 204 9.86 -9.20 -9.36
N ALA A 205 10.07 -9.95 -8.27
CA ALA A 205 11.01 -11.08 -8.25
C ALA A 205 10.54 -12.21 -9.18
N ALA A 206 9.24 -12.51 -9.21
CA ALA A 206 8.68 -13.50 -10.15
C ALA A 206 8.85 -13.04 -11.60
N ALA A 207 8.53 -11.78 -11.91
CA ALA A 207 8.69 -11.19 -13.24
C ALA A 207 10.17 -11.11 -13.67
N ALA A 208 11.08 -10.82 -12.73
CA ALA A 208 12.52 -10.85 -12.99
C ALA A 208 13.03 -12.26 -13.30
N ALA A 209 12.61 -13.26 -12.52
CA ALA A 209 12.96 -14.66 -12.76
C ALA A 209 12.39 -15.17 -14.09
N GLU A 210 11.18 -14.74 -14.45
CA GLU A 210 10.56 -15.05 -15.74
C GLU A 210 11.31 -14.38 -16.90
N ARG A 211 11.68 -13.11 -16.78
CA ARG A 211 12.52 -12.42 -17.77
C ARG A 211 13.85 -13.13 -17.98
N GLU A 212 14.52 -13.54 -16.90
CA GLU A 212 15.77 -14.30 -16.98
C GLU A 212 15.58 -15.68 -17.62
N GLN A 213 14.46 -16.35 -17.37
CA GLN A 213 14.13 -17.61 -18.04
C GLN A 213 13.86 -17.39 -19.54
N MET A 214 13.11 -16.35 -19.90
CA MET A 214 12.83 -15.97 -21.28
C MET A 214 14.11 -15.62 -22.03
N ASP A 215 15.00 -14.83 -21.42
CA ASP A 215 16.29 -14.47 -22.00
C ASP A 215 17.16 -15.71 -22.25
N ARG A 216 17.18 -16.67 -21.33
CA ARG A 216 17.88 -17.96 -21.53
C ARG A 216 17.27 -18.80 -22.65
N VAL A 217 15.95 -18.81 -22.80
CA VAL A 217 15.28 -19.52 -23.92
C VAL A 217 15.61 -18.84 -25.24
N VAL A 218 15.57 -17.51 -25.31
CA VAL A 218 15.94 -16.75 -26.51
C VAL A 218 17.40 -16.99 -26.87
N GLU A 219 18.32 -16.95 -25.90
CA GLU A 219 19.74 -17.25 -26.11
C GLU A 219 19.93 -18.69 -26.62
N SER A 220 19.25 -19.67 -26.03
CA SER A 220 19.29 -21.06 -26.47
C SER A 220 18.76 -21.25 -27.90
N LEU A 221 17.70 -20.54 -28.29
CA LEU A 221 17.14 -20.60 -29.65
C LEU A 221 18.05 -19.92 -30.67
N LEU A 222 18.76 -18.86 -30.27
CA LEU A 222 19.75 -18.18 -31.11
C LEU A 222 21.05 -18.98 -31.27
N ALA A 223 21.39 -19.82 -30.29
CA ALA A 223 22.57 -20.68 -30.31
C ALA A 223 22.35 -22.01 -31.06
N ASP A 224 21.11 -22.36 -31.39
CA ASP A 224 20.80 -23.54 -32.19
C ASP A 224 21.09 -23.27 -33.68
N GLU A 225 22.25 -23.74 -34.14
CA GLU A 225 22.74 -23.57 -35.52
C GLU A 225 21.75 -24.07 -36.58
N THR A 226 20.85 -25.02 -36.24
CA THR A 226 19.85 -25.56 -37.17
C THR A 226 18.72 -24.57 -37.51
N LEU A 227 18.48 -23.59 -36.65
CA LEU A 227 17.53 -22.49 -36.88
C LEU A 227 18.22 -21.25 -37.46
N ALA A 228 19.51 -21.05 -37.16
CA ALA A 228 20.31 -19.97 -37.73
C ALA A 228 20.51 -20.12 -39.26
N ASP A 229 20.67 -21.37 -39.74
CA ASP A 229 20.78 -21.66 -41.18
C ASP A 229 19.44 -21.55 -41.93
N ALA A 230 18.29 -21.72 -41.24
CA ALA A 230 16.96 -21.55 -41.82
C ALA A 230 16.57 -20.07 -42.07
N ASP A 231 17.30 -19.13 -41.46
CA ASP A 231 17.08 -17.69 -41.53
C ASP A 231 18.02 -16.97 -42.52
N ALA A 232 18.90 -17.70 -43.21
CA ALA A 232 19.83 -17.14 -44.19
C ALA A 232 19.13 -16.46 -45.39
N ASP A 233 17.83 -16.74 -45.62
CA ASP A 233 17.01 -16.13 -46.68
C ASP A 233 16.22 -14.87 -46.24
N GLY A 234 16.42 -14.37 -45.01
CA GLY A 234 16.09 -12.97 -44.68
C GLY A 234 14.64 -12.63 -44.32
N GLU A 235 13.78 -13.61 -44.03
CA GLU A 235 12.38 -13.38 -43.54
C GLU A 235 12.10 -14.12 -42.21
N GLY A 236 13.10 -14.19 -41.33
CA GLY A 236 13.10 -15.05 -40.14
C GLY A 236 12.25 -14.57 -38.95
N ALA A 237 11.44 -15.47 -38.42
CA ALA A 237 10.67 -15.31 -37.18
C ALA A 237 11.53 -14.92 -35.95
N LEU A 238 12.85 -15.17 -35.99
CA LEU A 238 13.80 -14.76 -34.94
C LEU A 238 14.06 -13.25 -34.90
N VAL A 239 13.91 -12.52 -36.02
CA VAL A 239 14.01 -11.04 -36.02
C VAL A 239 12.77 -10.41 -35.38
N MET A 240 11.60 -11.04 -35.51
CA MET A 240 10.36 -10.59 -34.87
C MET A 240 10.35 -10.85 -33.35
N LEU A 241 11.00 -11.93 -32.88
CA LEU A 241 11.25 -12.21 -31.45
C LEU A 241 12.25 -11.25 -30.79
N ARG A 242 13.01 -10.47 -31.58
CA ARG A 242 13.89 -9.40 -31.09
C ARG A 242 13.15 -8.08 -30.83
N GLY A 243 11.90 -7.95 -31.28
CA GLY A 243 11.08 -6.76 -31.00
C GLY A 243 10.72 -6.68 -29.51
N ALA A 244 11.03 -5.56 -28.87
CA ALA A 244 10.67 -5.30 -27.47
C ALA A 244 9.17 -5.52 -27.19
N ASP A 245 8.33 -5.18 -28.17
CA ASP A 245 6.87 -5.24 -28.09
C ASP A 245 6.30 -6.66 -27.90
N LEU A 246 6.90 -7.70 -28.51
CA LEU A 246 6.40 -9.09 -28.35
C LEU A 246 6.86 -9.71 -27.03
N ARG A 247 8.04 -9.30 -26.53
CA ARG A 247 8.55 -9.73 -25.21
C ARG A 247 7.66 -9.22 -24.08
N GLU A 248 7.20 -7.98 -24.19
CA GLU A 248 6.28 -7.36 -23.23
C GLU A 248 4.88 -7.97 -23.31
N SER A 249 4.37 -8.24 -24.52
CA SER A 249 3.07 -8.90 -24.71
C SER A 249 3.02 -10.34 -24.15
N LEU A 250 4.12 -11.11 -24.22
CA LEU A 250 4.18 -12.47 -23.68
C LEU A 250 4.36 -12.52 -22.16
N ALA A 251 5.07 -11.54 -21.58
CA ALA A 251 5.23 -11.42 -20.13
C ALA A 251 3.94 -11.01 -19.41
N THR A 252 2.96 -10.47 -20.15
CA THR A 252 1.66 -10.00 -19.62
C THR A 252 0.56 -11.06 -19.73
N ALA A 253 0.88 -12.29 -20.18
CA ALA A 253 -0.09 -13.38 -20.29
C ALA A 253 -0.45 -13.97 -18.91
N ASP A 254 -1.36 -13.26 -18.27
CA ASP A 254 -2.28 -13.59 -17.17
C ASP A 254 -2.05 -14.93 -16.45
N ARG A 255 -1.65 -14.86 -15.16
CA ARG A 255 -1.74 -16.00 -14.24
C ARG A 255 -2.20 -15.59 -12.84
N PRO A 256 -3.00 -16.44 -12.17
CA PRO A 256 -3.62 -16.11 -10.90
C PRO A 256 -2.55 -16.04 -9.80
N SER A 257 -2.49 -14.91 -9.12
CA SER A 257 -1.85 -14.83 -7.81
C SER A 257 -2.66 -15.67 -6.81
N GLY A 258 -1.98 -16.41 -5.92
CA GLY A 258 -2.60 -17.40 -5.02
C GLY A 258 -3.44 -16.82 -3.87
N VAL A 259 -3.83 -15.55 -3.95
CA VAL A 259 -4.82 -14.91 -3.08
C VAL A 259 -5.91 -14.44 -4.02
N GLU A 260 -7.17 -14.81 -3.78
CA GLU A 260 -8.29 -14.28 -4.55
C GLU A 260 -8.17 -12.75 -4.53
N PRO A 261 -7.88 -12.11 -5.68
CA PRO A 261 -7.82 -10.65 -5.72
C PRO A 261 -9.18 -10.13 -5.30
N ASP A 262 -9.20 -9.04 -4.55
CA ASP A 262 -10.44 -8.33 -4.31
C ASP A 262 -11.03 -7.95 -5.68
N LEU A 263 -12.06 -8.69 -6.10
CA LEU A 263 -12.70 -8.54 -7.39
C LEU A 263 -13.34 -7.16 -7.53
N LEU A 264 -13.54 -6.46 -6.41
CA LEU A 264 -14.08 -5.11 -6.31
C LEU A 264 -13.00 -4.03 -6.27
N ALA A 265 -11.71 -4.39 -6.20
CA ALA A 265 -10.60 -3.44 -6.24
C ALA A 265 -10.13 -3.12 -7.67
N GLY A 266 -10.62 -3.85 -8.68
CA GLY A 266 -10.24 -3.69 -10.07
C GLY A 266 -10.74 -2.41 -10.72
N PRO A 267 -10.10 -1.93 -11.81
CA PRO A 267 -10.64 -0.83 -12.58
C PRO A 267 -11.94 -1.25 -13.27
N PHE A 268 -13.05 -0.59 -12.93
CA PHE A 268 -14.34 -0.79 -13.62
C PHE A 268 -14.51 0.25 -14.73
N ALA A 269 -14.88 -0.21 -15.93
CA ALA A 269 -15.24 0.69 -17.03
C ALA A 269 -16.55 1.44 -16.74
N HIS A 270 -17.51 0.75 -16.12
CA HIS A 270 -18.83 1.27 -15.81
C HIS A 270 -19.27 0.86 -14.39
N ILE A 271 -19.79 1.81 -13.63
CA ILE A 271 -20.41 1.58 -12.32
C ILE A 271 -21.89 1.92 -12.44
N VAL A 272 -22.76 0.96 -12.16
CA VAL A 272 -24.21 1.14 -12.14
C VAL A 272 -24.67 0.99 -10.69
N VAL A 273 -25.20 2.07 -10.11
CA VAL A 273 -25.81 2.05 -8.79
C VAL A 273 -27.31 1.95 -8.99
N ASP A 274 -27.91 0.86 -8.52
CA ASP A 274 -29.35 0.67 -8.50
C ASP A 274 -29.85 0.85 -7.06
N GLU A 275 -30.80 1.77 -6.86
CA GLU A 275 -31.54 1.89 -5.60
C GLU A 275 -32.60 0.79 -5.56
N ALA A 276 -32.15 -0.46 -5.39
CA ALA A 276 -33.08 -1.55 -5.09
C ALA A 276 -33.73 -1.26 -3.73
N GLN A 277 -35.02 -0.91 -3.76
CA GLN A 277 -35.83 -0.66 -2.58
C GLN A 277 -36.07 -1.99 -1.84
N GLU A 278 -35.43 -2.17 -0.68
CA GLU A 278 -35.91 -3.09 0.36
C GLU A 278 -36.58 -2.31 1.50
#